data_AF-A0A0G0ZKM1-F1
#
_entry.id   AF-A0A0G0ZKM1-F1
#
_cell.length_a   1.000
_cell.length_b   1.000
_cell.length_c   1.000
_cell.angle_alpha   90.00
_cell.angle_beta   90.00
_cell.angle_gamma   90.00
#
_symmetry.space_group_name_H-M   'P 1'
#
loop_
_entity.id
_entity.type
_entity.pdbx_description
1 polymer ?
#
loop_
_entity_poly.entity_id
_entity_poly.type
_entity_poly.pdbx_seq_one_letter_code
_entity_poly.pdbx_strand_id
1 'polypeptide(L)'
;MPILKRVFPVLFFGGILGLVIWQIVPPKSFDIASYFQIIVFWVPLFLLLFFILNLFIRFFLRSFIITLGIILLLVIKTLDIFNILTVILTILSIIFLVKTFKKPRRKFYRGKIPKISKLAKQR
;
A
#
# COMPACT_ATOMS: atom_id res chain seq x y z
N MET A 1 -8.07 9.56 -16.31
CA MET A 1 -7.45 8.26 -16.67
C MET A 1 -8.51 7.18 -16.65
N PRO A 2 -8.67 6.39 -17.71
CA PRO A 2 -9.60 5.26 -17.72
C PRO A 2 -9.21 4.26 -16.62
N ILE A 3 -10.21 3.71 -15.93
CA ILE A 3 -10.07 2.74 -14.82
C ILE A 3 -9.20 1.54 -15.27
N LEU A 4 -9.34 1.14 -16.54
CA LEU A 4 -8.58 0.05 -17.15
C LEU A 4 -7.05 0.22 -17.00
N LYS A 5 -6.50 1.42 -17.22
CA LYS A 5 -5.06 1.68 -17.08
C LYS A 5 -4.56 1.55 -15.64
N ARG A 6 -5.45 1.66 -14.65
CA ARG A 6 -5.12 1.52 -13.22
C ARG A 6 -5.22 0.08 -12.73
N VAL A 7 -6.14 -0.70 -13.31
CA VAL A 7 -6.34 -2.12 -12.97
C VAL A 7 -5.31 -3.01 -13.67
N PHE A 8 -4.85 -2.61 -14.86
CA PHE A 8 -3.82 -3.33 -15.62
C PHE A 8 -2.60 -3.77 -14.81
N PRO A 9 -1.89 -2.89 -14.06
CA PRO A 9 -0.73 -3.32 -13.28
C PRO A 9 -1.10 -4.34 -12.19
N VAL A 10 -2.27 -4.23 -11.57
CA VAL A 10 -2.74 -5.20 -10.56
C VAL A 10 -2.91 -6.58 -11.19
N LEU A 11 -3.59 -6.65 -12.34
CA LEU A 11 -3.79 -7.92 -13.06
C LEU A 11 -2.47 -8.50 -13.57
N PHE A 12 -1.57 -7.65 -14.08
CA PHE A 12 -0.28 -8.07 -14.60
C PHE A 12 0.59 -8.70 -13.51
N PHE A 13 0.79 -8.02 -12.38
CA PHE A 13 1.56 -8.56 -11.26
C PHE A 13 0.86 -9.72 -10.57
N GLY A 14 -0.48 -9.75 -10.57
CA GLY A 14 -1.27 -10.87 -10.07
C GLY A 14 -1.06 -12.13 -10.90
N GLY A 15 -1.04 -11.98 -12.23
CA GLY A 15 -0.70 -13.07 -13.16
C GLY A 15 0.72 -13.58 -12.97
N ILE A 16 1.71 -12.68 -12.83
CA ILE A 16 3.10 -13.06 -12.55
C ILE A 16 3.20 -13.86 -11.25
N LEU A 17 2.60 -13.38 -10.16
CA LEU A 17 2.59 -14.10 -8.88
C LEU A 17 1.92 -15.48 -9.03
N GLY A 18 0.81 -15.57 -9.77
CA GLY A 18 0.14 -16.83 -10.05
C GLY A 18 1.04 -17.83 -10.80
N LEU A 19 1.80 -17.36 -11.81
CA LEU A 19 2.77 -18.19 -12.52
C LEU A 19 3.91 -18.66 -11.61
N VAL A 20 4.42 -17.77 -10.77
CA VAL A 20 5.46 -18.09 -9.77
C VAL A 20 4.97 -19.19 -8.83
N ILE A 21 3.75 -19.08 -8.31
CA ILE A 21 3.16 -20.10 -7.41
C ILE A 21 2.92 -21.43 -8.15
N TRP A 22 2.55 -21.38 -9.43
CA TRP A 22 2.29 -22.59 -10.22
C TRP A 22 3.57 -23.35 -10.61
N GLN A 23 4.63 -22.63 -10.98
CA GLN A 23 5.84 -23.23 -11.54
C GLN A 23 6.92 -23.51 -10.49
N ILE A 24 6.97 -22.74 -9.40
CA ILE A 24 8.04 -22.86 -8.40
C ILE A 24 7.54 -23.73 -7.26
N VAL A 25 8.18 -24.88 -7.07
CA VAL A 25 7.94 -25.74 -5.91
C VAL A 25 8.31 -24.95 -4.64
N PRO A 26 7.38 -24.78 -3.69
CA PRO A 26 7.66 -24.03 -2.48
C PRO A 26 8.77 -24.71 -1.67
N PRO A 27 9.78 -23.96 -1.19
CA PRO A 27 10.81 -24.52 -0.33
C PRO A 27 10.18 -25.03 0.98
N LYS A 28 10.71 -26.13 1.51
CA LYS A 28 10.19 -26.76 2.74
C LYS A 28 10.28 -25.84 3.97
N SER A 29 11.24 -24.91 3.96
CA SER A 29 11.40 -23.86 4.98
C SER A 29 12.13 -22.67 4.38
N PHE A 30 12.04 -21.52 5.04
CA PHE A 30 12.74 -20.30 4.64
C PHE A 30 14.28 -20.49 4.66
N ASP A 31 14.79 -21.31 5.57
CA ASP A 31 16.22 -21.61 5.71
C ASP A 31 16.80 -22.41 4.54
N ILE A 32 15.94 -23.13 3.80
CA ILE A 32 16.34 -23.96 2.65
C ILE A 32 16.02 -23.22 1.33
N ALA A 33 15.35 -22.08 1.39
CA ALA A 33 14.95 -21.33 0.20
C ALA A 33 16.16 -20.68 -0.47
N SER A 34 16.30 -20.88 -1.79
CA SER A 34 17.31 -20.16 -2.56
C SER A 34 16.98 -18.66 -2.57
N TYR A 35 18.01 -17.80 -2.51
CA TYR A 35 17.86 -16.34 -2.67
C TYR A 35 17.01 -15.98 -3.90
N PHE A 36 17.13 -16.75 -4.98
CA PHE A 36 16.32 -16.56 -6.18
C PHE A 36 14.82 -16.81 -5.94
N GLN A 37 14.46 -17.90 -5.25
CA GLN A 37 13.08 -18.22 -4.92
C GLN A 37 12.46 -17.14 -4.02
N ILE A 38 13.23 -16.63 -3.06
CA ILE A 38 12.80 -15.54 -2.19
C ILE A 38 12.51 -14.29 -3.02
N ILE A 39 13.46 -13.82 -3.83
CA ILE A 39 13.28 -12.58 -4.62
C ILE A 39 12.11 -12.72 -5.60
N VAL A 40 12.04 -13.85 -6.31
CA VAL A 40 11.00 -14.09 -7.32
C VAL A 40 9.61 -14.21 -6.71
N PHE A 41 9.48 -14.61 -5.44
CA PHE A 41 8.19 -14.59 -4.74
C PHE A 41 7.85 -13.20 -4.16
N TRP A 42 8.79 -12.55 -3.47
CA TRP A 42 8.53 -11.33 -2.71
C TRP A 42 8.40 -10.08 -3.58
N VAL A 43 9.11 -9.98 -4.70
CA VAL A 43 9.03 -8.81 -5.59
C VAL A 43 7.66 -8.69 -6.27
N PRO A 44 7.11 -9.74 -6.91
CA PRO A 44 5.76 -9.67 -7.48
C PRO A 44 4.70 -9.45 -6.41
N LEU A 45 4.85 -10.05 -5.23
CA LEU A 45 3.94 -9.84 -4.10
C LEU A 45 3.93 -8.37 -3.66
N PHE A 46 5.12 -7.77 -3.48
CA PHE A 46 5.26 -6.36 -3.12
C PHE A 46 4.57 -5.45 -4.14
N LEU A 47 4.85 -5.67 -5.43
CA LEU A 47 4.28 -4.86 -6.51
C LEU A 47 2.76 -5.02 -6.58
N LEU A 48 2.25 -6.25 -6.48
CA LEU A 48 0.81 -6.53 -6.45
C LEU A 48 0.14 -5.76 -5.31
N LEU A 49 0.64 -5.90 -4.08
CA LEU A 49 0.06 -5.26 -2.90
C LEU A 49 0.12 -3.73 -3.01
N PHE A 50 1.24 -3.21 -3.53
CA PHE A 50 1.43 -1.79 -3.77
C PHE A 50 0.40 -1.24 -4.76
N PHE A 51 0.21 -1.89 -5.90
CA PHE A 51 -0.75 -1.43 -6.89
C PHE A 51 -2.19 -1.58 -6.42
N ILE A 52 -2.52 -2.63 -5.66
CA ILE A 52 -3.84 -2.78 -5.01
C ILE A 52 -4.09 -1.60 -4.07
N LEU A 53 -3.16 -1.33 -3.14
CA LEU A 53 -3.32 -0.23 -2.19
C LEU A 53 -3.36 1.14 -2.87
N ASN A 54 -2.54 1.33 -3.92
CA ASN A 54 -2.55 2.55 -4.70
C ASN A 54 -3.87 2.76 -5.45
N LEU A 55 -4.56 1.68 -5.83
CA LEU A 55 -5.89 1.75 -6.43
C LEU A 55 -6.95 2.30 -5.46
N PHE A 56 -6.88 1.93 -4.17
CA PHE A 56 -7.81 2.38 -3.13
C PHE A 56 -7.46 3.76 -2.55
N ILE A 57 -6.20 3.95 -2.14
CA ILE A 57 -5.74 5.15 -1.42
C ILE A 57 -5.49 6.32 -2.37
N ARG A 58 -5.18 6.04 -3.65
CA ARG A 58 -4.88 7.02 -4.70
C ARG A 58 -3.72 7.97 -4.35
N PHE A 59 -2.84 7.55 -3.45
CA PHE A 59 -1.67 8.32 -3.01
C PHE A 59 -0.44 7.42 -2.98
N PHE A 60 0.51 7.68 -3.87
CA PHE A 60 1.66 6.81 -4.14
C PHE A 60 2.50 6.55 -2.88
N LEU A 61 2.98 7.61 -2.22
CA LEU A 61 3.84 7.51 -1.04
C LEU A 61 3.18 6.78 0.15
N ARG A 62 1.90 7.05 0.40
CA ARG A 62 1.16 6.37 1.49
C ARG A 62 0.99 4.88 1.19
N SER A 63 0.66 4.55 -0.05
CA SER A 63 0.51 3.16 -0.48
C SER A 63 1.84 2.42 -0.39
N PHE A 64 2.94 3.07 -0.74
CA PHE A 64 4.29 2.52 -0.63
C PHE A 64 4.65 2.20 0.82
N ILE A 65 4.48 3.17 1.73
CA ILE A 65 4.78 3.00 3.16
C ILE A 65 3.94 1.88 3.78
N ILE A 66 2.63 1.85 3.47
CA ILE A 66 1.73 0.82 4.00
C ILE A 66 2.13 -0.57 3.46
N THR A 67 2.44 -0.67 2.17
CA THR A 67 2.86 -1.93 1.55
C THR A 67 4.15 -2.45 2.19
N LEU A 68 5.12 -1.56 2.40
CA LEU A 68 6.40 -1.89 3.02
C LEU A 68 6.19 -2.38 4.46
N GLY A 69 5.29 -1.74 5.21
CA GLY A 69 4.88 -2.20 6.54
C GLY A 69 4.23 -3.58 6.53
N ILE A 70 3.32 -3.86 5.59
CA ILE A 70 2.66 -5.18 5.48
C ILE A 70 3.66 -6.28 5.10
N ILE A 71 4.56 -6.01 4.15
CA ILE A 71 5.61 -6.95 3.72
C ILE A 71 6.54 -7.26 4.88
N LEU A 72 6.97 -6.25 5.63
CA LEU A 72 7.81 -6.45 6.82
C LEU A 72 7.10 -7.33 7.87
N LEU A 73 5.81 -7.07 8.13
CA LEU A 73 4.98 -7.89 9.01
C LEU A 73 4.89 -9.35 8.55
N LEU A 74 4.74 -9.58 7.25
CA LEU A 74 4.72 -10.92 6.66
C LEU A 74 6.07 -11.63 6.81
N VAL A 75 7.19 -10.93 6.57
CA VAL A 75 8.54 -11.49 6.74
C VAL A 75 8.79 -11.88 8.20
N ILE A 76 8.45 -10.99 9.14
CA ILE A 76 8.57 -11.27 10.58
C ILE A 76 7.72 -12.47 10.97
N LYS A 77 6.50 -12.57 10.43
CA LYS A 77 5.62 -13.73 10.65
C LYS A 77 6.23 -15.04 10.17
N THR A 78 6.86 -15.04 9.00
CA THR A 78 7.46 -16.25 8.43
C THR A 78 8.72 -16.73 9.14
N LEU A 79 9.38 -15.86 9.91
CA LEU A 79 10.59 -16.23 10.66
C LEU A 79 10.27 -16.85 12.03
N ASP A 80 8.99 -17.02 12.39
CA ASP A 80 8.53 -17.44 13.73
C ASP A 80 9.10 -16.60 14.89
N ILE A 81 9.69 -15.43 14.60
CA ILE A 81 10.16 -14.43 15.59
C ILE A 81 8.96 -13.63 16.11
N PHE A 82 7.85 -14.31 16.40
CA PHE A 82 6.63 -13.70 16.93
C PHE A 82 6.80 -13.36 18.41
N ASN A 83 7.69 -12.40 18.69
CA ASN A 83 7.87 -11.83 20.02
C ASN A 83 6.78 -10.79 20.30
N ILE A 84 6.47 -10.52 21.58
CA ILE A 84 5.50 -9.50 22.04
C ILE A 84 5.67 -8.14 21.32
N LEU A 85 6.90 -7.76 20.97
CA LEU A 85 7.19 -6.55 20.20
C LEU A 85 6.50 -6.53 18.82
N THR A 86 6.43 -7.68 18.15
CA THR A 86 5.79 -7.84 16.84
C THR A 86 4.27 -7.72 16.93
N VAL A 87 3.67 -8.18 18.03
CA VAL A 87 2.24 -7.99 18.32
C VAL A 87 1.92 -6.51 18.48
N ILE A 88 2.75 -5.77 19.23
CA ILE A 88 2.60 -4.31 19.41
C ILE A 88 2.72 -3.59 18.06
N LEU A 89 3.71 -3.94 17.24
CA LEU A 89 3.86 -3.38 15.89
C LEU A 89 2.65 -3.70 15.00
N THR A 90 2.13 -4.92 15.06
CA THR A 90 0.96 -5.33 14.28
C THR A 90 -0.26 -4.51 14.66
N ILE A 91 -0.51 -4.34 15.96
CA ILE A 91 -1.61 -3.51 16.48
C ILE A 91 -1.44 -2.06 16.02
N LEU A 92 -0.24 -1.50 16.12
CA LEU A 92 0.06 -0.14 15.64
C LEU A 92 -0.17 -0.01 14.12
N SER A 93 0.26 -0.99 13.33
CA SER A 93 0.04 -1.02 11.88
C SER A 93 -1.43 -1.09 11.53
N ILE A 94 -2.24 -1.90 12.23
CA ILE A 94 -3.70 -1.97 12.05
C ILE A 94 -4.35 -0.63 12.39
N ILE A 95 -3.98 -0.01 13.52
CA ILE A 95 -4.49 1.31 13.92
C ILE A 95 -4.13 2.36 12.86
N PHE A 96 -2.91 2.32 12.34
CA PHE A 96 -2.44 3.24 11.31
C PHE A 96 -3.17 3.03 9.99
N LEU A 97 -3.43 1.77 9.59
CA LEU A 97 -4.26 1.40 8.45
C LEU A 97 -5.67 1.98 8.61
N VAL A 98 -6.34 1.70 9.74
CA VAL A 98 -7.70 2.19 10.00
C VAL A 98 -7.76 3.72 9.98
N LYS A 99 -6.75 4.41 10.55
CA LYS A 99 -6.65 5.87 10.50
C LYS A 99 -6.40 6.40 9.08
N THR A 100 -5.66 5.68 8.23
CA THR A 100 -5.42 6.10 6.84
C THR A 100 -6.66 5.91 5.95
N PHE A 101 -7.53 4.95 6.26
CA PHE A 101 -8.82 4.77 5.58
C PHE A 101 -9.92 5.73 6.06
N LYS A 102 -9.76 6.37 7.23
CA LYS A 102 -10.67 7.46 7.64
C LYS A 102 -10.50 8.64 6.68
N LYS A 103 -11.51 8.87 5.82
CA LYS A 103 -11.58 10.04 4.92
C LYS A 103 -11.24 11.30 5.73
N PRO A 104 -10.33 12.16 5.25
CA PRO A 104 -10.12 13.45 5.91
C PRO A 104 -11.46 14.18 5.90
N ARG A 105 -12.04 14.42 7.09
CA ARG A 105 -13.16 15.35 7.24
C ARG A 105 -12.67 16.65 6.61
N ARG A 106 -13.21 17.00 5.44
CA ARG A 106 -12.98 18.31 4.82
C ARG A 106 -13.38 19.33 5.88
N LYS A 107 -12.41 19.90 6.58
CA LYS A 107 -12.65 21.11 7.36
C LYS A 107 -13.00 22.16 6.32
N PHE A 108 -14.30 22.37 6.14
CA PHE A 108 -14.82 23.42 5.31
C PHE A 108 -14.42 24.73 6.01
N TYR A 109 -13.27 25.27 5.63
CA TYR A 109 -12.88 26.60 6.06
C TYR A 109 -13.92 27.56 5.47
N ARG A 110 -14.93 27.94 6.27
CA ARG A 110 -15.74 29.15 6.05
C ARG A 110 -14.85 30.36 6.31
N GLY A 111 -13.79 30.51 5.52
CA GLY A 111 -13.08 31.78 5.42
C GLY A 111 -14.03 32.75 4.72
N LYS A 112 -14.48 33.79 5.42
CA LYS A 112 -15.18 34.93 4.81
C LYS A 112 -14.36 35.38 3.60
N ILE A 113 -14.89 35.15 2.41
CA ILE A 113 -14.35 35.73 1.17
C ILE A 113 -14.50 37.24 1.33
N PRO A 114 -13.41 38.04 1.34
CA PRO A 114 -13.53 39.47 1.39
C PRO A 114 -14.20 39.92 0.09
N LYS A 115 -15.33 40.61 0.25
CA LYS A 115 -16.14 41.16 -0.84
C LYS A 115 -15.30 42.23 -1.53
N ILE A 116 -14.77 41.95 -2.72
CA ILE A 116 -14.03 42.92 -3.52
C ILE A 116 -14.97 44.10 -3.78
N SER A 117 -14.71 45.24 -3.13
CA SER A 117 -15.42 46.48 -3.39
C SER A 117 -15.06 46.94 -4.80
N LYS A 118 -16.09 47.16 -5.62
CA LYS A 118 -15.94 47.69 -6.98
C LYS A 118 -15.36 49.10 -6.91
N LEU A 119 -14.05 49.25 -7.13
CA LEU A 119 -13.40 50.50 -7.49
C LEU A 119 -13.45 50.63 -9.02
N ALA A 120 -14.52 51.22 -9.54
CA ALA A 120 -14.56 51.72 -10.92
C ALA A 120 -15.73 52.71 -11.08
N LYS A 121 -15.60 53.92 -10.51
CA LYS A 121 -16.28 55.10 -11.03
C LYS A 121 -15.58 56.39 -10.57
N GLN A 122 -14.57 56.79 -11.32
CA GLN A 122 -14.17 58.19 -11.47
C GLN A 122 -13.68 58.39 -12.91
N ARG A 123 -14.64 58.70 -13.78
CA ARG A 123 -14.50 59.63 -14.89
C ARG A 123 -15.78 60.45 -14.91
#